data_AF-A0A7J8QKP4-F1
#
_entry.id   AF-A0A7J8QKP4-F1
#
_cell.length_a   1.000
_cell.length_b   1.000
_cell.length_c   1.000
_cell.angle_alpha   90.00
_cell.angle_beta   90.00
_cell.angle_gamma   90.00
#
_symmetry.space_group_name_H-M   'P 1'
#
loop_
_entity.id
_entity.type
_entity.pdbx_description
1 polymer ?
#
loop_
_entity_poly.entity_id
_entity_poly.type
_entity_poly.pdbx_seq_one_letter_code
_entity_poly.pdbx_strand_id
1 'polypeptide(L)'
;EAVISNTKPTFIPSPNQYVDKLLIIKDALQPGDPPNLTNIWQAVKTDNIQEVYRLLAISEANIVNTTFDDIVSIELYHHVVDAQDSSLEKEQHDPLDCQRIKDSNDPGNCLQGCSLLHLACQGGNCVMLELLLQFGADINMRDFHGRTPLHHCVALGNNSLAKHLLRRGAKSSITDEGGLSALERAMEKGAIKDEELFILLNGS
;
A
#
# COMPACT_ATOMS: atom_id res chain seq x y z
N GLU A 1 -13.14 -3.14 -52.43
CA GLU A 1 -13.40 -3.39 -51.00
C GLU A 1 -12.20 -2.91 -50.20
N ALA A 2 -12.45 -2.17 -49.13
CA ALA A 2 -11.45 -1.54 -48.28
C ALA A 2 -11.14 -2.43 -47.08
N VAL A 3 -9.87 -2.48 -46.65
CA VAL A 3 -9.51 -2.56 -45.22
C VAL A 3 -8.22 -1.76 -45.00
N ILE A 4 -8.36 -0.55 -44.50
CA ILE A 4 -7.26 0.29 -44.01
C ILE A 4 -6.97 -0.20 -42.58
N SER A 5 -5.82 -0.84 -42.35
CA SER A 5 -5.38 -1.25 -41.01
C SER A 5 -4.89 -0.01 -40.24
N ASN A 6 -5.79 0.62 -39.48
CA ASN A 6 -5.45 1.65 -38.50
C ASN A 6 -4.79 1.02 -37.27
N THR A 7 -3.48 0.76 -37.32
CA THR A 7 -2.69 0.55 -36.10
C THR A 7 -2.20 1.91 -35.61
N LYS A 8 -2.90 2.48 -34.62
CA LYS A 8 -2.39 3.65 -33.88
C LYS A 8 -1.05 3.27 -33.24
N PRO A 9 0.00 4.10 -33.36
CA PRO A 9 1.24 3.85 -32.63
C PRO A 9 0.96 3.93 -31.13
N THR A 10 1.22 2.85 -30.41
CA THR A 10 1.25 2.81 -28.95
C THR A 10 2.37 3.73 -28.47
N PHE A 11 2.00 4.88 -27.91
CA PHE A 11 2.92 5.78 -27.25
C PHE A 11 3.34 5.13 -25.93
N ILE A 12 4.54 4.55 -25.92
CA ILE A 12 5.19 4.04 -24.71
C ILE A 12 6.13 5.16 -24.25
N PRO A 13 5.79 5.96 -23.23
CA PRO A 13 6.68 7.01 -22.77
C PRO A 13 7.93 6.36 -22.15
N SER A 14 9.10 6.76 -22.64
CA SER A 14 10.39 6.31 -22.08
C SER A 14 10.58 6.82 -20.65
N PRO A 15 11.35 6.13 -19.79
CA PRO A 15 11.54 6.50 -18.37
C PRO A 15 11.99 7.94 -18.12
N ASN A 16 12.61 8.59 -19.11
CA ASN A 16 13.11 9.96 -19.04
C ASN A 16 12.08 11.05 -19.45
N GLN A 17 10.81 10.74 -19.72
CA GLN A 17 9.82 11.76 -20.10
C GLN A 17 9.11 12.42 -18.90
N TYR A 18 9.30 11.92 -17.68
CA TYR A 18 8.76 12.53 -16.46
C TYR A 18 9.76 13.45 -15.74
N VAL A 19 11.03 13.46 -16.16
CA VAL A 19 12.10 14.28 -15.54
C VAL A 19 12.18 15.71 -16.09
N ASP A 20 11.39 16.07 -17.10
CA ASP A 20 11.31 17.44 -17.59
C ASP A 20 10.36 18.29 -16.75
N LYS A 21 10.92 18.78 -15.63
CA LYS A 21 10.63 20.08 -14.99
C LYS A 21 9.24 20.68 -15.29
N LEU A 22 8.19 20.13 -14.67
CA LEU A 22 7.07 20.99 -14.31
C LEU A 22 7.44 21.71 -13.01
N LEU A 23 7.71 23.01 -13.16
CA LEU A 23 7.64 23.99 -12.08
C LEU A 23 6.27 23.85 -11.41
N ILE A 24 6.20 23.07 -10.34
CA ILE A 24 5.05 23.09 -9.44
C ILE A 24 5.11 24.44 -8.75
N ILE A 25 4.23 25.33 -9.18
CA ILE A 25 3.98 26.62 -8.54
C ILE A 25 3.66 26.32 -7.08
N LYS A 26 4.51 26.82 -6.16
CA LYS A 26 4.35 26.76 -4.70
C LYS A 26 3.19 27.65 -4.20
N ASP A 27 2.14 27.87 -4.99
CA ASP A 27 1.07 28.78 -4.62
C ASP A 27 -0.11 28.03 -4.00
N ALA A 28 -0.47 28.53 -2.82
CA ALA A 28 -1.64 28.22 -2.00
C ALA A 28 -1.56 26.99 -1.08
N LEU A 29 -0.60 27.00 -0.15
CA LEU A 29 -0.85 26.45 1.19
C LEU A 29 -1.67 27.49 1.97
N GLN A 30 -2.98 27.30 2.06
CA GLN A 30 -3.79 28.03 3.04
C GLN A 30 -3.56 27.37 4.42
N PRO A 31 -3.25 28.14 5.48
CA PRO A 31 -3.08 27.59 6.82
C PRO A 31 -4.46 27.23 7.39
N GLY A 32 -4.91 25.99 7.16
CA GLY A 32 -6.21 25.52 7.62
C GLY A 32 -6.73 24.22 6.99
N ASP A 33 -6.01 23.63 6.02
CA ASP A 33 -6.48 22.38 5.39
C ASP A 33 -6.22 21.14 6.28
N PRO A 34 -7.18 20.20 6.38
CA PRO A 34 -7.01 18.94 7.11
C PRO A 34 -5.84 18.12 6.51
N PRO A 35 -5.22 17.25 7.32
CA PRO A 35 -3.86 16.79 7.09
C PRO A 35 -3.74 15.97 5.81
N ASN A 36 -2.66 16.22 5.06
CA ASN A 36 -2.27 15.53 3.83
C ASN A 36 -2.42 13.99 3.89
N LEU A 37 -2.38 13.40 5.09
CA LEU A 37 -2.53 11.97 5.37
C LEU A 37 -3.91 11.41 4.99
N THR A 38 -5.02 12.02 5.42
CA THR A 38 -6.35 11.52 5.06
C THR A 38 -6.56 11.58 3.54
N ASN A 39 -6.08 12.66 2.91
CA ASN A 39 -6.20 12.88 1.47
C ASN A 39 -5.39 11.87 0.65
N ILE A 40 -4.14 11.56 1.03
CA ILE A 40 -3.34 10.57 0.30
C ILE A 40 -3.93 9.17 0.42
N TRP A 41 -4.46 8.81 1.59
CA TRP A 41 -5.11 7.53 1.80
C TRP A 41 -6.40 7.39 0.99
N GLN A 42 -7.24 8.44 0.90
CA GLN A 42 -8.38 8.44 0.00
C GLN A 42 -7.97 8.40 -1.47
N ALA A 43 -6.91 9.11 -1.86
CA ALA A 43 -6.40 9.10 -3.22
C ALA A 43 -5.88 7.71 -3.63
N VAL A 44 -5.18 6.99 -2.74
CA VAL A 44 -4.77 5.59 -2.98
C VAL A 44 -6.00 4.68 -3.08
N LYS A 45 -6.96 4.81 -2.15
CA LYS A 45 -8.20 4.01 -2.14
C LYS A 45 -9.03 4.17 -3.43
N THR A 46 -9.04 5.38 -4.00
CA THR A 46 -9.78 5.72 -5.23
C THR A 46 -8.94 5.57 -6.50
N ASP A 47 -7.72 5.04 -6.40
CA ASP A 47 -6.76 4.89 -7.50
C ASP A 47 -6.43 6.19 -8.26
N ASN A 48 -6.45 7.33 -7.55
CA ASN A 48 -6.12 8.64 -8.10
C ASN A 48 -4.60 8.89 -8.08
N ILE A 49 -3.89 8.29 -9.04
CA ILE A 49 -2.43 8.38 -9.20
C ILE A 49 -1.91 9.83 -9.21
N GLN A 50 -2.63 10.73 -9.90
CA GLN A 50 -2.22 12.12 -10.05
C GLN A 50 -2.23 12.85 -8.71
N GLU A 51 -3.27 12.64 -7.91
CA GLU A 51 -3.36 13.25 -6.59
C GLU A 51 -2.36 12.66 -5.60
N VAL A 52 -2.13 11.33 -5.66
CA VAL A 52 -1.06 10.69 -4.87
C VAL A 52 0.31 11.29 -5.22
N TYR A 53 0.64 11.42 -6.51
CA TYR A 53 1.88 12.06 -6.93
C TYR A 53 1.97 13.51 -6.44
N ARG A 54 0.90 14.29 -6.60
CA ARG A 54 0.86 15.68 -6.14
C ARG A 54 1.15 15.77 -4.63
N LEU A 55 0.48 14.96 -3.82
CA LEU A 55 0.62 14.95 -2.36
C LEU A 55 2.02 14.48 -1.92
N LEU A 56 2.58 13.45 -2.57
CA LEU A 56 3.94 12.97 -2.29
C LEU A 56 5.01 14.00 -2.67
N ALA A 57 4.85 14.67 -3.81
CA ALA A 57 5.83 15.63 -4.32
C ALA A 57 5.87 16.94 -3.52
N ILE A 58 4.75 17.37 -2.91
CA ILE A 58 4.68 18.60 -2.12
C ILE A 58 4.96 18.38 -0.63
N SER A 59 4.89 17.14 -0.15
CA SER A 59 5.07 16.84 1.28
C SER A 59 6.54 16.85 1.67
N GLU A 60 6.89 17.61 2.71
CA GLU A 60 8.23 17.60 3.31
C GLU A 60 8.43 16.43 4.30
N ALA A 61 7.34 15.75 4.69
CA ALA A 61 7.35 14.60 5.59
C ALA A 61 7.22 13.26 4.84
N ASN A 62 7.77 12.18 5.44
CA ASN A 62 7.69 10.80 4.95
C ASN A 62 6.26 10.23 5.07
N ILE A 63 5.33 10.77 4.28
CA ILE A 63 3.92 10.39 4.32
C ILE A 63 3.64 9.02 3.66
N VAL A 64 4.59 8.53 2.84
CA VAL A 64 4.42 7.29 2.07
C VAL A 64 4.36 6.03 2.95
N ASN A 65 5.01 6.10 4.13
CA ASN A 65 5.09 5.02 5.09
C ASN A 65 4.12 5.20 6.28
N THR A 66 3.15 6.10 6.15
CA THR A 66 2.09 6.23 7.16
C THR A 66 1.24 4.99 7.23
N THR A 67 0.75 4.72 8.43
CA THR A 67 -0.14 3.61 8.73
C THR A 67 -1.58 4.09 8.86
N PHE A 68 -2.54 3.17 8.74
CA PHE A 68 -3.96 3.49 8.87
C PHE A 68 -4.27 4.10 10.25
N ASP A 69 -3.58 3.65 11.30
CA ASP A 69 -3.75 4.13 12.67
C ASP A 69 -3.34 5.59 12.82
N ASP A 70 -2.36 6.07 12.04
CA ASP A 70 -1.95 7.48 12.03
C ASP A 70 -3.10 8.39 11.56
N ILE A 71 -3.97 7.92 10.68
CA ILE A 71 -5.14 8.65 10.18
C ILE A 71 -6.29 8.60 11.21
N VAL A 72 -6.57 7.42 11.74
CA VAL A 72 -7.69 7.24 12.68
C VAL A 72 -7.41 7.99 13.98
N SER A 73 -6.16 7.96 14.44
CA SER A 73 -5.72 8.77 15.58
C SER A 73 -6.02 10.25 15.32
N ILE A 74 -5.71 10.78 14.13
CA ILE A 74 -6.04 12.15 13.73
C ILE A 74 -7.56 12.42 13.73
N GLU A 75 -8.38 11.49 13.23
CA GLU A 75 -9.85 11.65 13.24
C GLU A 75 -10.42 11.68 14.66
N LEU A 76 -9.82 10.96 15.63
CA LEU A 76 -10.21 11.01 17.04
C LEU A 76 -9.76 12.30 17.76
N TYR A 77 -8.66 12.93 17.34
CA TYR A 77 -8.13 14.15 18.00
C TYR A 77 -8.94 15.44 17.74
N HIS A 78 -10.07 15.38 17.02
CA HIS A 78 -11.03 16.50 16.96
C HIS A 78 -12.03 16.53 18.13
N HIS A 79 -11.99 15.56 19.05
CA HIS A 79 -12.67 15.67 20.34
C HIS A 79 -11.72 15.35 21.49
N VAL A 80 -11.62 16.32 22.41
CA VAL A 80 -10.99 16.27 23.74
C VAL A 80 -9.51 16.67 23.76
N VAL A 81 -9.31 17.97 23.99
CA VAL A 81 -8.24 18.47 24.85
C VAL A 81 -8.45 17.81 26.22
N ASP A 82 -7.50 17.01 26.69
CA ASP A 82 -6.86 17.24 27.99
C ASP A 82 -5.68 16.28 28.18
N ALA A 83 -4.59 16.86 28.64
CA ALA A 83 -3.34 16.21 28.91
C ALA A 83 -3.48 15.12 29.99
N GLN A 84 -2.92 13.94 29.73
CA GLN A 84 -1.90 13.37 30.61
C GLN A 84 -1.24 12.12 30.02
N ASP A 85 0.08 12.19 30.10
CA ASP A 85 1.07 11.14 30.20
C ASP A 85 1.71 10.57 28.92
N SER A 86 2.98 10.95 28.83
CA SER A 86 4.01 10.52 27.91
C SER A 86 4.55 9.16 28.35
N SER A 87 4.17 8.10 27.64
CA SER A 87 4.92 6.84 27.52
C SER A 87 4.30 6.03 26.39
N LEU A 88 4.67 6.35 25.13
CA LEU A 88 4.37 5.48 24.00
C LEU A 88 5.28 4.25 24.08
N GLU A 89 5.02 3.39 25.06
CA GLU A 89 5.41 2.00 24.94
C GLU A 89 4.65 1.45 23.74
N LYS A 90 5.38 0.87 22.78
CA LYS A 90 4.77 0.00 21.78
C LYS A 90 4.22 -1.21 22.52
N GLU A 91 3.06 -1.04 23.13
CA GLU A 91 2.31 -2.13 23.75
C GLU A 91 2.17 -3.21 22.69
N GLN A 92 2.71 -4.39 22.99
CA GLN A 92 2.54 -5.60 22.21
C GLN A 92 1.06 -5.99 22.28
N HIS A 93 0.26 -5.37 21.41
CA HIS A 93 -1.16 -5.63 21.30
C HIS A 93 -1.35 -6.99 20.61
N ASP A 94 -2.19 -7.86 21.19
CA ASP A 94 -2.46 -9.20 20.67
C ASP A 94 -3.21 -9.09 19.31
N PRO A 95 -2.72 -9.72 18.24
CA PRO A 95 -3.37 -9.78 16.93
C PRO A 95 -4.82 -10.31 16.99
N LEU A 96 -5.15 -11.13 17.99
CA LEU A 96 -6.49 -11.66 18.23
C LEU A 96 -7.47 -10.61 18.79
N ASP A 97 -6.96 -9.49 19.31
CA ASP A 97 -7.76 -8.39 19.84
C ASP A 97 -8.18 -7.37 18.77
N CYS A 98 -7.80 -7.54 17.48
CA CYS A 98 -8.34 -6.70 16.41
C CYS A 98 -9.88 -6.83 16.39
N GLN A 99 -10.57 -5.75 16.80
CA GLN A 99 -12.02 -5.71 17.00
C GLN A 99 -12.80 -6.15 15.74
N ARG A 100 -12.21 -6.00 14.55
CA ARG A 100 -12.81 -6.37 13.25
C ARG A 100 -12.75 -7.88 12.92
N ILE A 101 -11.95 -8.67 13.65
CA ILE A 101 -11.94 -10.14 13.53
C ILE A 101 -13.23 -10.72 14.13
N LYS A 102 -13.74 -10.11 15.22
CA LYS A 102 -14.93 -10.60 15.94
C LYS A 102 -16.19 -10.63 15.08
N ASP A 103 -16.28 -9.74 14.10
CA ASP A 103 -17.49 -9.59 13.29
C ASP A 103 -17.44 -10.30 11.93
N SER A 104 -16.25 -10.68 11.43
CA SER A 104 -16.11 -11.17 10.05
C SER A 104 -15.45 -12.53 9.88
N ASN A 105 -14.79 -13.10 10.90
CA ASN A 105 -13.95 -14.32 10.79
C ASN A 105 -12.92 -14.30 9.64
N ASP A 106 -12.75 -13.15 8.96
CA ASP A 106 -11.79 -12.96 7.88
C ASP A 106 -10.77 -11.91 8.34
N PRO A 107 -9.56 -12.33 8.76
CA PRO A 107 -8.50 -11.41 9.14
C PRO A 107 -8.09 -10.47 8.00
N GLY A 108 -8.53 -10.72 6.75
CA GLY A 108 -8.35 -9.81 5.61
C GLY A 108 -9.01 -8.44 5.73
N ASN A 109 -9.89 -8.22 6.73
CA ASN A 109 -10.66 -6.97 6.88
C ASN A 109 -10.12 -6.00 7.95
N CYS A 110 -9.04 -6.35 8.67
CA CYS A 110 -8.37 -5.46 9.61
C CYS A 110 -7.35 -4.59 8.84
N LEU A 111 -7.51 -3.26 8.90
CA LEU A 111 -6.57 -2.27 8.32
C LEU A 111 -5.52 -1.76 9.33
N GLN A 112 -5.55 -2.25 10.58
CA GLN A 112 -4.63 -1.82 11.62
C GLN A 112 -3.17 -2.11 11.20
N GLY A 113 -2.28 -1.13 11.40
CA GLY A 113 -0.89 -1.16 10.97
C GLY A 113 -0.67 -1.22 9.46
N CYS A 114 -1.73 -1.28 8.63
CA CYS A 114 -1.57 -1.29 7.18
C CYS A 114 -0.97 0.04 6.73
N SER A 115 -0.16 0.01 5.67
CA SER A 115 0.39 1.20 5.01
C SER A 115 -0.28 1.46 3.68
N LEU A 116 0.07 2.57 3.02
CA LEU A 116 -0.38 2.86 1.65
C LEU A 116 -0.06 1.73 0.67
N LEU A 117 1.07 1.03 0.86
CA LEU A 117 1.47 -0.08 -0.01
C LEU A 117 0.60 -1.33 0.22
N HIS A 118 0.17 -1.58 1.46
CA HIS A 118 -0.84 -2.61 1.75
C HIS A 118 -2.17 -2.28 1.09
N LEU A 119 -2.61 -1.03 1.21
CA LEU A 119 -3.85 -0.57 0.60
C LEU A 119 -3.81 -0.69 -0.93
N ALA A 120 -2.69 -0.36 -1.57
CA ALA A 120 -2.50 -0.49 -3.01
C ALA A 120 -2.60 -1.96 -3.50
N CYS A 121 -2.29 -2.96 -2.66
CA CYS A 121 -2.50 -4.38 -2.99
C CYS A 121 -3.98 -4.78 -3.11
N GLN A 122 -4.91 -4.01 -2.51
CA GLN A 122 -6.35 -4.21 -2.70
C GLN A 122 -6.83 -3.79 -4.10
N GLY A 123 -6.08 -2.89 -4.74
CA GLY A 123 -6.30 -2.51 -6.13
C GLY A 123 -5.70 -3.52 -7.12
N GLY A 124 -5.79 -3.19 -8.41
CA GLY A 124 -5.14 -3.93 -9.50
C GLY A 124 -4.07 -3.13 -10.24
N ASN A 125 -3.71 -1.95 -9.73
CA ASN A 125 -2.93 -0.96 -10.49
C ASN A 125 -1.44 -1.00 -10.12
N CYS A 126 -0.63 -1.63 -10.98
CA CYS A 126 0.84 -1.67 -10.81
C CYS A 126 1.48 -0.27 -10.79
N VAL A 127 0.87 0.73 -11.46
CA VAL A 127 1.41 2.09 -11.50
C VAL A 127 1.35 2.75 -10.13
N MET A 128 0.25 2.55 -9.39
CA MET A 128 0.13 3.05 -8.00
C MET A 128 1.23 2.46 -7.12
N LEU A 129 1.39 1.14 -7.22
CA LEU A 129 2.36 0.39 -6.43
C LEU A 129 3.80 0.82 -6.73
N GLU A 130 4.13 1.00 -8.01
CA GLU A 130 5.44 1.49 -8.45
C GLU A 130 5.70 2.93 -8.00
N LEU A 131 4.70 3.82 -8.09
CA LEU A 131 4.80 5.19 -7.61
C LEU A 131 5.14 5.24 -6.12
N LEU A 132 4.41 4.50 -5.28
CA LEU A 132 4.66 4.45 -3.84
C LEU A 132 6.09 3.93 -3.54
N LEU A 133 6.53 2.88 -4.24
CA LEU A 133 7.90 2.34 -4.07
C LEU A 133 8.99 3.35 -4.48
N GLN A 134 8.78 4.12 -5.55
CA GLN A 134 9.74 5.14 -5.99
C GLN A 134 9.90 6.28 -4.98
N PHE A 135 8.83 6.59 -4.25
CA PHE A 135 8.85 7.56 -3.16
C PHE A 135 9.34 6.97 -1.82
N GLY A 136 9.80 5.72 -1.81
CA GLY A 136 10.42 5.10 -0.64
C GLY A 136 9.46 4.37 0.29
N ALA A 137 8.31 3.90 -0.22
CA ALA A 137 7.49 2.94 0.53
C ALA A 137 8.31 1.71 0.92
N ASP A 138 8.25 1.31 2.19
CA ASP A 138 8.87 0.09 2.68
C ASP A 138 8.09 -1.13 2.16
N ILE A 139 8.72 -1.82 1.20
CA ILE A 139 8.18 -2.99 0.53
C ILE A 139 7.91 -4.18 1.47
N ASN A 140 8.56 -4.20 2.63
CA ASN A 140 8.46 -5.27 3.62
C ASN A 140 7.81 -4.81 4.93
N MET A 141 7.17 -3.63 4.94
CA MET A 141 6.44 -3.15 6.11
C MET A 141 5.43 -4.19 6.57
N ARG A 142 5.29 -4.38 7.88
CA ARG A 142 4.37 -5.36 8.46
C ARG A 142 3.17 -4.64 9.06
N ASP A 143 1.98 -5.12 8.72
CA ASP A 143 0.75 -4.70 9.37
C ASP A 143 0.63 -5.28 10.79
N PHE A 144 -0.48 -4.99 11.45
CA PHE A 144 -0.73 -5.46 12.82
C PHE A 144 -0.75 -6.98 12.99
N HIS A 145 -0.96 -7.73 11.92
CA HIS A 145 -0.94 -9.20 11.92
C HIS A 145 0.41 -9.77 11.47
N GLY A 146 1.44 -8.93 11.39
CA GLY A 146 2.75 -9.26 10.88
C GLY A 146 2.81 -9.49 9.36
N ARG A 147 1.73 -9.24 8.62
CA ARG A 147 1.63 -9.50 7.18
C ARG A 147 2.28 -8.35 6.41
N THR A 148 2.97 -8.69 5.32
CA THR A 148 3.56 -7.71 4.40
C THR A 148 2.62 -7.39 3.24
N PRO A 149 2.90 -6.35 2.41
CA PRO A 149 2.13 -6.11 1.18
C PRO A 149 2.09 -7.34 0.27
N LEU A 150 3.17 -8.12 0.22
CA LEU A 150 3.20 -9.38 -0.54
C LEU A 150 2.15 -10.39 -0.03
N HIS A 151 1.97 -10.53 1.29
CA HIS A 151 0.92 -11.40 1.85
C HIS A 151 -0.47 -10.94 1.40
N HIS A 152 -0.73 -9.63 1.40
CA HIS A 152 -2.02 -9.06 0.95
C HIS A 152 -2.26 -9.34 -0.52
N CYS A 153 -1.30 -9.00 -1.38
CA CYS A 153 -1.41 -9.24 -2.82
C CYS A 153 -1.66 -10.73 -3.15
N VAL A 154 -0.99 -11.66 -2.45
CA VAL A 154 -1.20 -13.10 -2.62
C VAL A 154 -2.55 -13.56 -2.07
N ALA A 155 -2.95 -13.10 -0.88
CA ALA A 155 -4.23 -13.46 -0.24
C ALA A 155 -5.45 -12.98 -1.06
N LEU A 156 -5.31 -11.89 -1.80
CA LEU A 156 -6.31 -11.34 -2.71
C LEU A 156 -6.29 -11.98 -4.11
N GLY A 157 -5.31 -12.85 -4.41
CA GLY A 157 -5.14 -13.46 -5.72
C GLY A 157 -4.59 -12.50 -6.79
N ASN A 158 -4.04 -11.35 -6.39
CA ASN A 158 -3.46 -10.35 -7.27
C ASN A 158 -2.04 -10.74 -7.70
N ASN A 159 -1.94 -11.83 -8.48
CA ASN A 159 -0.66 -12.42 -8.90
C ASN A 159 0.24 -11.42 -9.62
N SER A 160 -0.32 -10.54 -10.45
CA SER A 160 0.44 -9.50 -11.16
C SER A 160 1.18 -8.56 -10.20
N LEU A 161 0.50 -8.08 -9.16
CA LEU A 161 1.10 -7.20 -8.16
C LEU A 161 2.08 -7.96 -7.25
N ALA A 162 1.74 -9.19 -6.86
CA ALA A 162 2.65 -10.04 -6.08
C ALA A 162 3.98 -10.27 -6.82
N LYS A 163 3.92 -10.62 -8.12
CA LYS A 163 5.11 -10.76 -8.96
C LYS A 163 5.86 -9.45 -9.12
N HIS A 164 5.17 -8.32 -9.24
CA HIS A 164 5.82 -7.00 -9.28
C HIS A 164 6.60 -6.71 -7.99
N LEU A 165 5.98 -6.91 -6.82
CA LEU A 165 6.63 -6.74 -5.52
C LEU A 165 7.88 -7.62 -5.38
N LEU A 166 7.80 -8.90 -5.76
CA LEU A 166 8.94 -9.82 -5.72
C LEU A 166 10.10 -9.33 -6.60
N ARG A 167 9.81 -8.89 -7.83
CA ARG A 167 10.83 -8.31 -8.73
C ARG A 167 11.43 -7.00 -8.20
N ARG A 168 10.71 -6.30 -7.32
CA ARG A 168 11.17 -5.08 -6.64
C ARG A 168 11.88 -5.35 -5.31
N GLY A 169 12.09 -6.62 -4.96
CA GLY A 169 12.86 -7.03 -3.78
C GLY A 169 12.02 -7.26 -2.52
N ALA A 170 10.72 -7.51 -2.65
CA ALA A 170 9.92 -8.00 -1.54
C ALA A 170 10.45 -9.37 -1.08
N LYS A 171 10.57 -9.57 0.23
CA LYS A 171 11.07 -10.82 0.83
C LYS A 171 9.90 -11.80 1.00
N SER A 172 9.92 -12.90 0.25
CA SER A 172 8.95 -14.01 0.39
C SER A 172 9.11 -14.79 1.69
N SER A 173 10.31 -14.74 2.30
CA SER A 173 10.63 -15.48 3.52
C SER A 173 10.05 -14.87 4.81
N ILE A 174 9.48 -13.66 4.75
CA ILE A 174 8.86 -13.05 5.94
C ILE A 174 7.59 -13.81 6.27
N THR A 175 7.42 -14.16 7.53
CA THR A 175 6.21 -14.80 8.04
C THR A 175 5.31 -13.77 8.73
N ASP A 176 4.01 -13.99 8.64
CA ASP A 176 3.03 -13.35 9.50
C ASP A 176 3.15 -13.85 10.96
N GLU A 177 2.29 -13.36 11.85
CA GLU A 177 2.31 -13.78 13.26
C GLU A 177 1.76 -15.19 13.50
N GLY A 178 1.04 -15.76 12.52
CA GLY A 178 0.74 -17.18 12.50
C GLY A 178 1.95 -18.04 12.12
N GLY A 179 3.10 -17.43 11.85
CA GLY A 179 4.31 -18.12 11.42
C GLY A 179 4.27 -18.59 9.97
N LEU A 180 3.33 -18.09 9.17
CA LEU A 180 3.16 -18.49 7.77
C LEU A 180 3.67 -17.41 6.83
N SER A 181 4.47 -17.81 5.84
CA SER A 181 4.87 -16.99 4.71
C SER A 181 3.70 -16.72 3.75
N ALA A 182 3.92 -15.78 2.82
CA ALA A 182 2.94 -15.49 1.78
C ALA A 182 2.58 -16.74 0.95
N LEU A 183 3.55 -17.61 0.67
CA LEU A 183 3.33 -18.88 -0.05
C LEU A 183 2.45 -19.84 0.77
N GLU A 184 2.81 -20.06 2.02
CA GLU A 184 2.11 -21.01 2.89
C GLU A 184 0.65 -20.58 3.12
N ARG A 185 0.39 -19.28 3.29
CA ARG A 185 -0.98 -18.73 3.35
C ARG A 185 -1.77 -18.98 2.08
N ALA A 186 -1.13 -18.84 0.93
CA ALA A 186 -1.78 -19.10 -0.35
C ALA A 186 -2.11 -20.58 -0.55
N MET A 187 -1.23 -21.47 -0.06
CA MET A 187 -1.43 -22.91 -0.09
C MET A 187 -2.55 -23.35 0.87
N GLU A 188 -2.60 -22.79 2.08
CA GLU A 188 -3.68 -23.02 3.06
C GLU A 188 -5.06 -22.71 2.46
N LYS A 189 -5.15 -21.63 1.66
CA LYS A 189 -6.37 -21.22 0.96
C LYS A 189 -6.63 -21.99 -0.35
N GLY A 190 -5.69 -22.83 -0.81
CA GLY A 190 -5.76 -23.49 -2.11
C GLY A 190 -5.74 -22.51 -3.31
N ALA A 191 -5.14 -21.34 -3.14
CA ALA A 191 -5.31 -20.18 -4.03
C ALA A 191 -4.23 -20.03 -5.12
N ILE A 192 -3.07 -20.69 -5.01
CA ILE A 192 -2.01 -20.56 -6.03
C ILE A 192 -2.28 -21.46 -7.23
N LYS A 193 -2.47 -20.81 -8.38
CA LYS A 193 -2.54 -21.46 -9.71
C LYS A 193 -1.50 -20.92 -10.69
N ASP A 194 -0.83 -19.81 -10.35
CA ASP A 194 0.18 -19.19 -11.20
C ASP A 194 1.55 -19.80 -10.86
N GLU A 195 2.07 -20.59 -11.82
CA GLU A 195 3.34 -21.31 -11.67
C GLU A 195 4.54 -20.36 -11.52
N GLU A 196 4.52 -19.21 -12.21
CA GLU A 196 5.59 -18.22 -12.11
C GLU A 196 5.63 -17.61 -10.70
N LEU A 197 4.47 -17.24 -10.17
CA LEU A 197 4.35 -16.74 -8.81
C LEU A 197 4.79 -17.79 -7.78
N PHE A 198 4.41 -19.07 -7.98
CA PHE A 198 4.85 -20.16 -7.12
C PHE A 198 6.39 -20.28 -7.08
N ILE A 199 7.03 -20.24 -8.26
CA ILE A 199 8.50 -20.30 -8.36
C ILE A 199 9.14 -19.09 -7.68
N LEU A 200 8.63 -17.88 -7.93
CA LEU A 200 9.17 -16.67 -7.33
C LEU A 200 9.07 -16.74 -5.81
N LEU A 201 7.89 -17.06 -5.26
CA LEU A 201 7.69 -17.16 -3.81
C LEU A 201 8.57 -18.22 -3.12
N ASN A 202 8.97 -19.27 -3.84
CA ASN A 202 9.83 -20.32 -3.31
C ASN A 202 11.33 -20.03 -3.50
N GLY A 203 11.68 -19.11 -4.41
CA GLY A 203 13.06 -18.87 -4.85
C GLY A 203 13.69 -17.56 -4.39
N SER A 204 12.92 -16.64 -3.80
CA SER A 204 13.38 -15.31 -3.35
C SER A 204 13.62 -15.16 -1.85
#